data_AF-A0A932Y698-F1
#
_entry.id   AF-A0A932Y698-F1
#
_cell.length_a   1.000
_cell.length_b   1.000
_cell.length_c   1.000
_cell.angle_alpha   90.00
_cell.angle_beta   90.00
_cell.angle_gamma   90.00
#
_symmetry.space_group_name_H-M   'P 1'
#
loop_
_entity.id
_entity.type
_entity.pdbx_description
1 polymer ?
#
loop_
_entity_poly.entity_id
_entity_poly.type
_entity_poly.pdbx_seq_one_letter_code
_entity_poly.pdbx_strand_id
1 'polypeptide(L)'
;MAKTTLSSKYQIVVPKEVRRKLNLKSGTQVNVYPIDENRAVIVKRPKSYADALRGLGKEVWQTLGGTEKYLKGERASWDKKSV
;
A
#
# COMPACT_ATOMS: atom_id res chain seq x y z
N MET A 1 20.42 4.01 -15.10
CA MET A 1 20.39 4.57 -13.72
C MET A 1 20.44 6.08 -13.81
N ALA A 2 19.56 6.81 -13.13
CA ALA A 2 19.58 8.27 -13.11
C ALA A 2 20.14 8.75 -11.75
N LYS A 3 21.20 9.56 -11.76
CA LYS A 3 21.78 10.19 -10.57
C LYS A 3 21.21 11.61 -10.44
N THR A 4 20.82 12.00 -9.23
CA THR A 4 20.41 13.37 -8.90
C THR A 4 21.25 13.89 -7.74
N THR A 5 21.47 15.20 -7.72
CA THR A 5 22.16 15.89 -6.63
C THR A 5 21.14 16.37 -5.60
N LEU A 6 21.51 16.33 -4.32
CA LEU A 6 20.73 16.93 -3.25
C LEU A 6 20.95 18.46 -3.28
N SER A 7 19.87 19.22 -3.37
CA SER A 7 19.95 20.68 -3.32
C SER A 7 20.29 21.16 -1.91
N SER A 8 20.69 22.44 -1.79
CA SER A 8 20.94 23.08 -0.50
C SER A 8 19.73 23.10 0.45
N LYS A 9 18.52 22.92 -0.09
CA LYS A 9 17.26 22.81 0.68
C LYS A 9 16.85 21.37 0.94
N TYR A 10 17.75 20.41 0.81
CA TYR A 10 17.49 18.97 0.98
C TYR A 10 16.43 18.43 0.00
N GLN A 11 16.36 18.97 -1.22
CA GLN A 11 15.43 18.52 -2.25
C GLN A 11 16.16 17.75 -3.35
N ILE A 12 15.51 16.73 -3.90
CA ILE A 12 15.98 16.02 -5.09
C ILE A 12 15.00 16.22 -6.24
N VAL A 13 15.53 16.30 -7.46
CA VAL A 13 14.68 16.29 -8.64
C VAL A 13 14.34 14.84 -8.97
N VAL A 14 13.04 14.50 -8.93
CA VAL A 14 12.58 13.16 -9.33
C VAL A 14 12.77 13.00 -10.84
N PRO A 15 13.62 12.07 -11.33
CA PRO A 15 13.92 11.93 -12.76
C PRO A 15 12.69 11.58 -13.60
N LYS A 16 12.71 11.94 -14.89
CA LYS A 16 11.58 11.75 -15.82
C LYS A 16 11.06 10.31 -15.86
N GLU A 17 11.95 9.34 -15.85
CA GLU A 17 11.59 7.91 -15.87
C GLU A 17 10.79 7.51 -14.62
N VAL A 18 11.23 7.95 -13.44
CA VAL A 18 10.55 7.69 -12.16
C VAL A 18 9.19 8.38 -12.11
N ARG A 19 9.10 9.64 -12.57
CA ARG A 19 7.82 10.36 -12.65
C ARG A 19 6.79 9.64 -13.51
N ARG A 20 7.24 9.06 -14.65
CA ARG A 20 6.35 8.30 -15.55
C ARG A 20 5.90 6.99 -14.91
N LYS A 21 6.82 6.21 -14.33
CA LYS A 21 6.49 4.93 -13.67
C LYS A 21 5.53 5.11 -12.49
N LEU A 22 5.74 6.13 -11.66
CA LEU A 22 4.88 6.43 -10.51
C LEU A 22 3.66 7.32 -10.86
N ASN A 23 3.52 7.71 -12.13
CA ASN A 23 2.49 8.64 -12.61
C ASN A 23 2.35 9.87 -11.68
N LEU A 24 3.49 10.53 -11.42
CA LEU A 24 3.58 11.72 -10.59
C LEU A 24 3.31 12.96 -11.44
N LYS A 25 2.40 13.80 -10.97
CA LYS A 25 2.09 15.12 -11.53
C LYS A 25 2.51 16.21 -10.54
N SER A 26 2.61 17.45 -11.01
CA SER A 26 2.79 18.58 -10.10
C SER A 26 1.72 18.58 -9.01
N GLY A 27 2.10 18.86 -7.76
CA GLY A 27 1.22 18.80 -6.59
C GLY A 27 0.89 17.39 -6.07
N THR A 28 1.43 16.33 -6.67
CA THR A 28 1.23 14.96 -6.13
C THR A 28 1.96 14.82 -4.80
N GLN A 29 1.23 14.44 -3.76
CA GLN A 29 1.81 14.09 -2.47
C GLN A 29 2.43 12.70 -2.52
N VAL A 30 3.59 12.55 -1.89
CA VAL A 30 4.31 11.28 -1.76
C VAL A 30 4.67 11.07 -0.30
N ASN A 31 4.70 9.82 0.13
CA ASN A 31 5.26 9.43 1.41
C ASN A 31 6.70 8.98 1.18
N VAL A 32 7.60 9.34 2.10
CA VAL A 32 9.01 8.95 2.07
C VAL A 32 9.27 8.15 3.33
N TYR A 33 9.72 6.91 3.18
CA TYR A 33 9.97 6.00 4.29
C TYR A 33 11.46 5.60 4.30
N PRO A 34 12.17 5.73 5.42
CA PRO A 34 13.48 5.11 5.56
C PRO A 34 13.33 3.59 5.55
N ILE A 35 14.20 2.89 4.83
CA ILE A 35 14.29 1.43 4.85
C ILE A 35 15.49 1.01 5.71
N ASP A 36 16.63 1.69 5.53
CA ASP A 36 17.86 1.49 6.28
C ASP A 36 18.74 2.75 6.22
N GLU A 37 19.96 2.68 6.74
CA GLU A 37 20.92 3.80 6.79
C GLU A 37 21.25 4.39 5.41
N ASN A 38 21.12 3.61 4.34
CA ASN A 38 21.53 4.01 3.00
C ASN A 38 20.35 4.20 2.04
N ARG A 39 19.14 3.82 2.44
CA ARG A 39 17.99 3.73 1.52
C ARG A 39 16.72 4.27 2.13
N ALA A 40 15.99 5.00 1.29
CA ALA A 40 14.61 5.37 1.52
C ALA A 40 13.77 5.02 0.30
N VAL A 41 12.48 4.77 0.51
CA VAL A 41 11.50 4.52 -0.56
C VAL A 41 10.50 5.67 -0.63
N ILE A 42 10.17 6.05 -1.86
CA ILE A 42 9.15 7.05 -2.16
C ILE A 42 7.93 6.32 -2.71
N VAL A 43 6.79 6.51 -2.06
CA VAL A 43 5.52 5.89 -2.45
C VAL A 43 4.49 6.97 -2.71
N LYS A 44 3.72 6.83 -3.78
CA LYS A 44 2.62 7.75 -4.08
C LYS A 44 1.57 7.70 -2.98
N ARG A 45 1.20 8.86 -2.41
CA ARG A 45 0.14 8.92 -1.41
C ARG A 45 -1.22 8.82 -2.10
N PRO A 46 -2.07 7.84 -1.75
CA PRO A 46 -3.43 7.80 -2.28
C PRO A 46 -4.24 8.96 -1.72
N LYS A 47 -5.21 9.47 -2.50
CA LYS A 47 -6.14 10.51 -2.03
C LYS A 47 -7.01 10.01 -0.86
N SER A 48 -7.37 8.73 -0.92
CA SER A 48 -8.17 8.04 0.10
C SER A 48 -7.60 6.64 0.28
N TYR A 49 -7.14 6.34 1.50
CA TYR A 49 -6.67 5.00 1.84
C TYR A 49 -7.81 3.98 1.84
N ALA A 50 -9.01 4.40 2.27
CA ALA A 50 -10.19 3.55 2.25
C ALA A 50 -10.53 3.07 0.85
N ASP A 51 -10.49 3.97 -0.14
CA ASP A 51 -10.73 3.60 -1.55
C ASP A 51 -9.59 2.78 -2.13
N ALA A 52 -8.33 3.14 -1.81
CA ALA A 52 -7.15 2.45 -2.35
C ALA A 52 -7.00 1.02 -1.80
N LEU A 53 -7.43 0.77 -0.57
CA LEU A 53 -7.35 -0.54 0.08
C LEU A 53 -8.64 -1.35 -0.04
N ARG A 54 -9.72 -0.76 -0.59
CA ARG A 54 -11.00 -1.45 -0.75
C ARG A 54 -10.83 -2.69 -1.64
N GLY A 55 -11.21 -3.85 -1.11
CA GLY A 55 -11.15 -5.11 -1.85
C GLY A 55 -9.73 -5.68 -1.97
N LEU A 56 -8.74 -5.12 -1.27
CA LEU A 56 -7.42 -5.73 -1.16
C LEU A 56 -7.58 -7.12 -0.55
N GLY A 57 -7.08 -8.15 -1.25
CA GLY A 57 -7.20 -9.55 -0.81
C GLY A 57 -8.56 -10.21 -1.11
N LYS A 58 -9.45 -9.58 -1.89
CA LYS A 58 -10.75 -10.18 -2.26
C LYS A 58 -10.62 -11.55 -2.92
N GLU A 59 -9.66 -11.73 -3.81
CA GLU A 59 -9.43 -13.01 -4.51
C GLU A 59 -8.96 -14.10 -3.54
N VAL A 60 -8.02 -13.77 -2.65
CA VAL A 60 -7.54 -14.67 -1.61
C VAL A 60 -8.68 -15.08 -0.69
N TRP A 61 -9.52 -14.11 -0.29
CA TRP A 61 -10.70 -14.35 0.52
C TRP A 61 -11.67 -15.33 -0.15
N GLN A 62 -11.91 -15.16 -1.45
CA GLN A 62 -12.76 -16.05 -2.23
C GLN A 62 -12.18 -17.47 -2.28
N THR A 63 -10.89 -17.63 -2.57
CA THR A 63 -10.20 -18.93 -2.61
C THR A 63 -10.26 -19.69 -1.29
N LEU A 64 -10.22 -18.98 -0.15
CA LEU A 64 -10.30 -19.60 1.18
C LEU A 64 -11.69 -20.17 1.52
N GLY A 65 -12.70 -19.95 0.67
CA GLY A 65 -14.09 -20.36 0.86
C GLY A 65 -15.03 -19.19 1.20
N GLY A 66 -14.52 -17.96 1.11
CA GLY A 66 -15.30 -16.74 1.22
C GLY A 66 -16.11 -16.62 2.50
N THR A 67 -17.16 -15.80 2.41
CA THR A 67 -18.01 -15.44 3.53
C THR A 67 -18.75 -16.64 4.12
N GLU A 68 -19.23 -17.57 3.29
CA GLU A 68 -20.03 -18.70 3.76
C GLU A 68 -19.24 -19.67 4.65
N LYS A 69 -18.04 -20.04 4.22
CA LYS A 69 -17.20 -20.97 5.00
C LYS A 69 -16.74 -20.33 6.31
N TYR A 70 -16.40 -19.04 6.28
CA TYR A 70 -16.04 -18.29 7.47
C TYR A 70 -17.20 -18.21 8.47
N LEU A 71 -18.40 -17.79 8.02
CA LEU A 71 -19.57 -17.69 8.89
C LEU A 71 -19.99 -19.03 9.49
N LYS A 72 -19.88 -20.13 8.73
CA LYS A 72 -20.14 -21.48 9.26
C LYS A 72 -19.16 -21.85 10.39
N GLY A 73 -17.87 -21.54 10.21
CA GLY A 73 -16.85 -21.78 11.23
C GLY A 73 -17.09 -20.97 12.51
N GLU A 74 -17.35 -19.67 12.36
CA GLU A 74 -17.63 -18.78 13.48
C GLU A 74 -18.85 -19.26 14.28
N ARG A 75 -19.96 -19.57 13.61
CA ARG A 75 -21.19 -20.07 14.27
C ARG A 75 -20.95 -21.37 15.03
N ALA A 76 -20.26 -22.33 14.42
CA ALA A 76 -19.92 -23.59 15.08
C ALA A 76 -19.03 -23.41 16.32
N SER A 77 -18.19 -22.36 16.34
CA SER A 77 -17.35 -22.04 17.49
C SER A 77 -18.15 -21.50 18.69
N TRP A 78 -19.26 -20.80 18.43
CA TRP A 78 -20.13 -20.25 19.47
C TRP A 78 -21.01 -21.35 20.09
N ASP A 79 -21.52 -22.26 19.27
CA ASP A 79 -22.27 -23.43 19.76
C ASP A 79 -21.42 -24.33 20.66
N LYS A 80 -20.12 -24.51 20.33
CA LYS A 80 -19.19 -25.30 21.15
C LYS A 80 -18.82 -24.65 22.49
N LYS A 81 -18.92 -23.33 22.61
CA LYS A 81 -18.65 -22.60 23.87
C LYS A 81 -19.88 -22.48 24.77
N SER A 82 -21.04 -22.93 24.30
CA SER A 82 -22.33 -22.81 24.99
C SER A 82 -22.64 -24.04 25.86
N VAL A 83 -21.66 -24.92 26.10
CA VAL A 83 -21.74 -26.11 26.97
C VAL A 83 -20.71 -26.04 28.06
#